data_AF-A0A2T3N7E1-F1
#
_entry.id   AF-A0A2T3N7E1-F1
#
_cell.length_a   1.000
_cell.length_b   1.000
_cell.length_c   1.000
_cell.angle_alpha   90.00
_cell.angle_beta   90.00
_cell.angle_gamma   90.00
#
_symmetry.space_group_name_H-M   'P 1'
#
loop_
_entity.id
_entity.type
_entity.pdbx_description
1 polymer ?
#
loop_
_entity_poly.entity_id
_entity_poly.type
_entity_poly.pdbx_seq_one_letter_code
_entity_poly.pdbx_strand_id
1 'polypeptide(L)'
;MSFEINSFLSALIGGGATLSGVWIANWFQEKARNKQQAEYVQGVLNGLHAELESLWLKYDERMGSEIEQLKEDTPLAVYWPITQDYFTFYSANANALGHVPDKELRHSIVNVYGELKSLVDSYRMNNALVEKFDFAYARYQSEPSNVNEHALVSAQNTLTDYAKSLKSSHESCKKQIKPLLTALRRKC
;
A
#
# COMPACT_ATOMS: atom_id res chain seq x y z
N MET A 1 -21.86 -71.85 13.86
CA MET A 1 -22.33 -71.00 12.75
C MET A 1 -22.85 -69.62 13.21
N SER A 2 -23.28 -69.43 14.46
CA SER A 2 -23.72 -68.12 14.99
C SER A 2 -22.58 -67.13 15.30
N PHE A 3 -21.36 -67.61 15.54
CA PHE A 3 -20.23 -66.77 15.98
C PHE A 3 -19.65 -65.90 14.85
N GLU A 4 -19.60 -66.41 13.61
CA GLU A 4 -19.03 -65.68 12.46
C GLU A 4 -19.96 -64.57 11.93
N ILE A 5 -21.28 -64.78 11.99
CA ILE A 5 -22.28 -63.78 11.60
C ILE A 5 -22.19 -62.57 12.53
N ASN A 6 -21.99 -62.80 13.84
CA ASN A 6 -21.82 -61.72 14.81
C ASN A 6 -20.51 -60.95 14.59
N SER A 7 -19.40 -61.63 14.28
CA SER A 7 -18.12 -60.95 13.98
C SER A 7 -18.18 -60.09 12.71
N PHE A 8 -18.85 -60.57 11.66
CA PHE A 8 -19.05 -59.84 10.42
C PHE A 8 -19.99 -58.64 10.60
N LEU A 9 -21.07 -58.81 11.37
CA LEU A 9 -21.99 -57.73 11.70
C LEU A 9 -21.32 -56.65 12.55
N SER A 10 -20.48 -57.03 13.53
CA SER A 10 -19.69 -56.08 14.31
C SER A 10 -18.64 -55.33 13.48
N ALA A 11 -18.03 -56.00 12.49
CA ALA A 11 -17.09 -55.36 11.57
C ALA A 11 -17.78 -54.36 10.63
N LEU A 12 -18.98 -54.68 10.14
CA LEU A 12 -19.80 -53.76 9.34
C LEU A 12 -20.25 -52.54 10.14
N ILE A 13 -20.71 -52.75 11.38
CA ILE A 13 -21.14 -51.65 12.27
C ILE A 13 -19.96 -50.77 12.67
N GLY A 14 -18.83 -51.38 13.05
CA GLY A 14 -17.60 -50.65 13.40
C GLY A 14 -17.00 -49.90 12.21
N GLY A 15 -17.00 -50.50 11.02
CA GLY A 15 -16.56 -49.86 9.78
C GLY A 15 -17.46 -48.69 9.37
N GLY A 16 -18.78 -48.85 9.48
CA GLY A 16 -19.76 -47.80 9.20
C GLY A 16 -19.64 -46.61 10.17
N ALA A 17 -19.45 -46.86 11.46
CA ALA A 17 -19.20 -45.82 12.46
C ALA A 17 -17.89 -45.07 12.20
N THR A 18 -16.84 -45.79 11.77
CA THR A 18 -15.54 -45.19 11.42
C THR A 18 -15.64 -44.26 10.21
N LEU A 19 -16.28 -44.71 9.13
CA LEU A 19 -16.47 -43.89 7.92
C LEU A 19 -17.31 -42.64 8.21
N SER A 20 -18.36 -42.79 9.02
CA SER A 20 -19.21 -41.69 9.46
C SER A 20 -18.42 -40.67 10.30
N GLY A 21 -17.58 -41.16 11.22
CA GLY A 21 -16.69 -40.33 12.03
C GLY A 21 -15.68 -39.55 11.18
N VAL A 22 -15.06 -40.19 10.19
CA VAL A 22 -14.14 -39.52 9.25
C VAL A 22 -14.86 -38.46 8.43
N TRP A 23 -16.08 -38.72 7.96
CA TRP A 23 -16.85 -37.77 7.15
C TRP A 23 -17.26 -36.53 7.96
N ILE A 24 -17.73 -36.74 9.19
CA ILE A 24 -18.06 -35.67 10.15
C ILE A 24 -16.80 -34.87 10.51
N ALA A 25 -15.68 -35.54 10.79
CA ALA A 25 -14.42 -34.89 11.11
C ALA A 25 -13.90 -34.05 9.94
N ASN A 26 -13.95 -34.56 8.71
CA ASN A 26 -13.56 -33.81 7.52
C ASN A 26 -14.43 -32.55 7.34
N TRP A 27 -15.75 -32.66 7.53
CA TRP A 27 -16.65 -31.51 7.46
C TRP A 27 -16.32 -30.42 8.50
N PHE A 28 -16.06 -30.81 9.75
CA PHE A 28 -15.63 -29.88 10.79
C PHE A 28 -14.27 -29.25 10.48
N GLN A 29 -13.33 -30.03 9.94
CA GLN A 29 -12.01 -29.54 9.52
C GLN A 29 -12.11 -28.54 8.37
N GLU A 30 -12.94 -28.80 7.36
CA GLU A 30 -13.18 -27.86 6.26
C GLU A 30 -13.77 -26.55 6.76
N LYS A 31 -14.77 -26.63 7.66
CA LYS A 31 -15.38 -25.44 8.25
C LYS A 31 -14.39 -24.64 9.09
N ALA A 32 -13.57 -25.32 9.90
CA ALA A 32 -12.53 -24.68 10.71
C ALA A 32 -11.46 -24.03 9.81
N ARG A 33 -11.01 -24.71 8.75
CA ARG A 33 -10.04 -24.19 7.78
C ARG A 33 -10.57 -22.96 7.05
N ASN A 34 -11.82 -22.99 6.59
CA ASN A 34 -12.45 -21.86 5.92
C ASN A 34 -12.58 -20.65 6.86
N LYS A 35 -12.92 -20.90 8.12
CA LYS A 35 -12.97 -19.85 9.15
C LYS A 35 -11.60 -19.24 9.41
N GLN A 36 -10.57 -20.07 9.60
CA GLN A 36 -9.20 -19.62 9.80
C GLN A 36 -8.68 -18.80 8.61
N GLN A 37 -9.00 -19.22 7.38
CA GLN A 37 -8.65 -18.48 6.17
C GLN A 37 -9.34 -17.11 6.12
N ALA A 38 -10.63 -17.05 6.48
CA ALA A 38 -11.38 -15.80 6.52
C ALA A 38 -10.81 -14.84 7.59
N GLU A 39 -10.50 -15.35 8.78
CA GLU A 39 -9.87 -14.59 9.87
C GLU A 39 -8.47 -14.08 9.47
N TYR A 40 -7.68 -14.90 8.77
CA TYR A 40 -6.38 -14.49 8.24
C TYR A 40 -6.51 -13.35 7.22
N VAL A 41 -7.38 -13.49 6.22
CA VAL A 41 -7.63 -12.44 5.22
C VAL A 41 -8.11 -11.16 5.90
N GLN A 42 -9.00 -11.29 6.89
CA GLN A 42 -9.49 -10.15 7.65
C GLN A 42 -8.38 -9.43 8.41
N GLY A 43 -7.49 -10.18 9.09
CA GLY A 43 -6.33 -9.62 9.76
C GLY A 43 -5.41 -8.84 8.82
N VAL A 44 -5.21 -9.36 7.60
CA VAL A 44 -4.43 -8.67 6.56
C VAL A 44 -5.11 -7.37 6.12
N LEU A 45 -6.42 -7.38 5.84
CA LEU A 45 -7.14 -6.17 5.44
C LEU A 45 -7.09 -5.09 6.53
N ASN A 46 -7.19 -5.48 7.81
CA ASN A 46 -7.09 -4.57 8.95
C ASN A 46 -5.68 -3.96 9.05
N GLY A 47 -4.63 -4.79 8.87
CA GLY A 47 -3.26 -4.30 8.88
C GLY A 47 -2.95 -3.36 7.71
N LEU A 48 -3.47 -3.66 6.51
CA LEU A 48 -3.36 -2.77 5.35
C LEU A 48 -4.07 -1.43 5.58
N HIS A 49 -5.25 -1.44 6.21
CA HIS A 49 -5.93 -0.20 6.60
C HIS A 49 -5.08 0.62 7.56
N ALA A 50 -4.56 0.00 8.63
CA ALA A 50 -3.77 0.68 9.64
C ALA A 50 -2.47 1.27 9.05
N GLU A 51 -1.78 0.53 8.17
CA GLU A 51 -0.60 1.03 7.46
C GLU A 51 -0.95 2.24 6.58
N LEU A 52 -1.94 2.11 5.69
CA LEU A 52 -2.34 3.19 4.79
C LEU A 52 -2.81 4.43 5.53
N GLU A 53 -3.65 4.28 6.56
CA GLU A 53 -4.18 5.39 7.34
C GLU A 53 -3.06 6.13 8.07
N SER A 54 -2.15 5.39 8.72
CA SER A 54 -1.03 5.97 9.45
C SER A 54 -0.04 6.69 8.53
N LEU A 55 0.27 6.11 7.37
CA LEU A 55 1.19 6.71 6.40
C LEU A 55 0.58 7.93 5.74
N TRP A 56 -0.69 7.85 5.34
CA TRP A 56 -1.39 8.97 4.73
C TRP A 56 -1.52 10.15 5.69
N LEU A 57 -1.89 9.90 6.96
CA LEU A 57 -1.99 10.96 7.96
C LEU A 57 -0.65 11.67 8.16
N LYS A 58 0.45 10.92 8.33
CA LYS A 58 1.80 11.48 8.48
C LYS A 58 2.26 12.26 7.26
N TYR A 59 1.89 11.80 6.06
CA TYR A 59 2.15 12.50 4.82
C TYR A 59 1.38 13.82 4.76
N ASP A 60 0.07 13.77 5.05
CA ASP A 60 -0.84 14.92 4.97
C ASP A 60 -0.44 16.03 5.95
N GLU A 61 -0.07 15.66 7.19
CA GLU A 61 0.42 16.57 8.24
C GLU A 61 1.71 17.30 7.86
N ARG A 62 2.53 16.74 6.97
CA ARG A 62 3.86 17.29 6.64
C ARG A 62 3.94 17.93 5.26
N MET A 63 3.48 17.21 4.23
CA MET A 63 3.65 17.59 2.82
C MET A 63 2.33 17.77 2.09
N GLY A 64 1.24 17.12 2.54
CA GLY A 64 -0.08 17.29 1.91
C GLY A 64 -0.54 18.75 1.93
N SER A 65 -0.44 19.42 3.08
CA SER A 65 -0.76 20.85 3.18
C SER A 65 0.13 21.73 2.30
N GLU A 66 1.44 21.47 2.27
CA GLU A 66 2.42 22.23 1.48
C GLU A 66 2.13 22.17 -0.01
N ILE A 67 1.85 20.98 -0.55
CA ILE A 67 1.56 20.80 -1.98
C ILE A 67 0.18 21.38 -2.37
N GLU A 68 -0.79 21.34 -1.47
CA GLU A 68 -2.13 21.91 -1.69
C GLU A 68 -2.11 23.44 -1.72
N GLN A 69 -1.30 24.05 -0.85
CA GLN A 69 -1.15 25.50 -0.76
C GLN A 69 -0.17 26.07 -1.78
N LEU A 70 0.56 25.21 -2.51
CA LEU A 70 1.51 25.62 -3.53
C LEU A 70 0.80 26.41 -4.63
N LYS A 71 1.25 27.66 -4.83
CA LYS A 71 0.72 28.56 -5.85
C LYS A 71 1.13 28.06 -7.23
N GLU A 72 0.29 28.34 -8.22
CA GLU A 72 0.63 28.08 -9.61
C GLU A 72 1.94 28.79 -9.99
N ASP A 73 2.73 28.11 -10.82
CA ASP A 73 4.05 28.58 -11.30
C ASP A 73 5.06 28.92 -10.18
N THR A 74 4.90 28.31 -9.00
CA THR A 74 5.92 28.36 -7.93
C THR A 74 6.56 26.99 -7.70
N PRO A 75 7.88 26.92 -7.43
CA PRO A 75 8.56 25.68 -7.14
C PRO A 75 8.21 25.16 -5.75
N LEU A 76 8.16 23.84 -5.58
CA LEU A 76 8.21 23.22 -4.25
C LEU A 76 9.66 23.16 -3.78
N ALA A 77 10.17 24.28 -3.26
CA ALA A 77 11.53 24.42 -2.75
C ALA A 77 11.71 23.86 -1.32
N VAL A 78 11.12 22.69 -1.05
CA VAL A 78 11.19 22.01 0.25
C VAL A 78 11.84 20.65 0.07
N TYR A 79 12.85 20.36 0.90
CA TYR A 79 13.47 19.06 0.97
C TYR A 79 12.70 18.15 1.92
N TRP A 80 12.14 17.04 1.43
CA TRP A 80 11.45 16.06 2.26
C TRP A 80 12.28 14.80 2.45
N PRO A 81 12.85 14.54 3.65
CA PRO A 81 13.73 13.39 3.86
C PRO A 81 12.97 12.06 3.81
N ILE A 82 13.12 11.33 2.70
CA ILE A 82 12.59 9.98 2.50
C ILE A 82 13.76 8.99 2.42
N THR A 83 14.00 8.27 3.50
CA THR A 83 15.21 7.44 3.66
C THR A 83 14.97 5.94 3.65
N GLN A 84 13.71 5.50 3.84
CA GLN A 84 13.37 4.08 4.00
C GLN A 84 12.12 3.70 3.19
N ASP A 85 11.88 2.39 3.05
CA ASP A 85 10.58 1.87 2.61
C ASP A 85 9.62 1.85 3.80
N TYR A 86 8.51 2.57 3.67
CA TYR A 86 7.49 2.68 4.72
C TYR A 86 6.33 1.70 4.55
N PHE A 87 6.24 0.97 3.43
CA PHE A 87 5.13 0.05 3.09
C PHE A 87 5.44 -1.40 3.48
N THR A 88 5.91 -1.60 4.70
CA THR A 88 6.46 -2.88 5.18
C THR A 88 5.39 -3.97 5.33
N PHE A 89 4.20 -3.62 5.83
CA PHE A 89 3.12 -4.58 6.07
C PHE A 89 2.56 -5.10 4.75
N TYR A 90 2.32 -4.21 3.78
CA TYR A 90 1.92 -4.60 2.44
C TYR A 90 2.94 -5.53 1.78
N SER A 91 4.23 -5.16 1.80
CA SER A 91 5.28 -5.98 1.20
C SER A 91 5.36 -7.38 1.84
N ALA A 92 5.18 -7.47 3.16
CA ALA A 92 5.19 -8.74 3.89
C ALA A 92 3.94 -9.62 3.63
N ASN A 93 2.80 -9.03 3.24
CA ASN A 93 1.51 -9.72 3.11
C ASN A 93 0.92 -9.66 1.69
N ALA A 94 1.70 -9.26 0.69
CA ALA A 94 1.21 -9.10 -0.69
C ALA A 94 0.64 -10.41 -1.27
N ASN A 95 1.19 -11.56 -0.87
CA ASN A 95 0.69 -12.88 -1.24
C ASN A 95 -0.76 -13.14 -0.76
N ALA A 96 -1.11 -12.61 0.42
CA ALA A 96 -2.41 -12.80 1.03
C ALA A 96 -3.54 -12.13 0.23
N LEU A 97 -3.21 -11.13 -0.60
CA LEU A 97 -4.17 -10.49 -1.49
C LEU A 97 -4.80 -11.50 -2.45
N GLY A 98 -4.09 -12.56 -2.86
CA GLY A 98 -4.66 -13.62 -3.70
C GLY A 98 -5.85 -14.35 -3.07
N HIS A 99 -6.01 -14.26 -1.75
CA HIS A 99 -7.10 -14.88 -1.00
C HIS A 99 -8.26 -13.92 -0.69
N VAL A 100 -8.13 -12.62 -0.96
CA VAL A 100 -9.23 -11.66 -0.82
C VAL A 100 -10.26 -11.97 -1.92
N PRO A 101 -11.54 -12.29 -1.64
CA PRO A 101 -12.48 -12.69 -2.69
C PRO A 101 -12.86 -11.54 -3.65
N ASP A 102 -12.96 -10.33 -3.11
CA ASP A 102 -13.39 -9.13 -3.83
C ASP A 102 -12.29 -8.64 -4.79
N LYS A 103 -12.53 -8.81 -6.10
CA LYS A 103 -11.58 -8.44 -7.17
C LYS A 103 -11.31 -6.94 -7.22
N GLU A 104 -12.34 -6.12 -7.07
CA GLU A 104 -12.22 -4.66 -7.16
C GLU A 104 -11.45 -4.13 -5.96
N LEU A 105 -11.70 -4.69 -4.77
CA LEU A 105 -10.90 -4.37 -3.58
C LEU A 105 -9.43 -4.74 -3.76
N ARG A 106 -9.12 -5.95 -4.26
CA ARG A 106 -7.73 -6.34 -4.55
C ARG A 106 -7.04 -5.37 -5.50
N HIS A 107 -7.71 -5.04 -6.60
CA HIS A 107 -7.18 -4.11 -7.59
C HIS A 107 -6.94 -2.72 -6.99
N SER A 108 -7.91 -2.20 -6.22
CA SER A 108 -7.80 -0.92 -5.54
C SER A 108 -6.64 -0.86 -4.56
N ILE A 109 -6.43 -1.93 -3.77
CA ILE A 109 -5.27 -2.05 -2.86
C ILE A 109 -3.97 -1.92 -3.67
N VAL A 110 -3.77 -2.78 -4.67
CA VAL A 110 -2.53 -2.77 -5.47
C VAL A 110 -2.29 -1.42 -6.13
N ASN A 111 -3.34 -0.81 -6.69
CA ASN A 111 -3.23 0.48 -7.37
C ASN A 111 -2.82 1.60 -6.41
N VAL A 112 -3.47 1.70 -5.25
CA VAL A 112 -3.15 2.74 -4.25
C VAL A 112 -1.72 2.59 -3.72
N TYR A 113 -1.25 1.37 -3.45
CA TYR A 113 0.14 1.16 -3.05
C TYR A 113 1.13 1.52 -4.18
N GLY A 114 0.78 1.25 -5.44
CA GLY A 114 1.57 1.68 -6.59
C GLY A 114 1.66 3.21 -6.69
N GLU A 115 0.53 3.90 -6.56
CA GLU A 115 0.45 5.36 -6.58
C GLU A 115 1.21 6.01 -5.43
N LEU A 116 1.11 5.47 -4.21
CA LEU A 116 1.86 5.96 -3.06
C LEU A 116 3.37 5.79 -3.23
N LYS A 117 3.82 4.65 -3.78
CA LYS A 117 5.25 4.45 -4.10
C LYS A 117 5.72 5.40 -5.19
N SER A 118 4.92 5.60 -6.24
CA SER A 118 5.19 6.57 -7.29
C SER A 118 5.27 8.01 -6.75
N LEU A 119 4.39 8.37 -5.81
CA LEU A 119 4.42 9.66 -5.12
C LEU A 119 5.72 9.83 -4.32
N VAL A 120 6.13 8.81 -3.58
CA VAL A 120 7.42 8.78 -2.86
C VAL A 120 8.60 9.02 -3.81
N ASP A 121 8.63 8.32 -4.95
CA ASP A 121 9.69 8.52 -5.94
C ASP A 121 9.65 9.91 -6.58
N SER A 122 8.45 10.48 -6.73
CA SER A 122 8.29 11.85 -7.22
C SER A 122 8.87 12.88 -6.24
N TYR A 123 8.68 12.70 -4.94
CA TYR A 123 9.31 13.55 -3.93
C TYR A 123 10.83 13.37 -3.86
N ARG A 124 11.37 12.15 -4.07
CA ARG A 124 12.81 11.94 -4.19
C ARG A 124 13.40 12.70 -5.39
N MET A 125 12.72 12.69 -6.53
CA MET A 125 13.11 13.50 -7.67
C MET A 125 13.04 15.00 -7.35
N ASN A 126 11.97 15.46 -6.69
CA ASN A 126 11.86 16.86 -6.25
C ASN A 126 13.05 17.25 -5.37
N ASN A 127 13.43 16.42 -4.41
CA ASN A 127 14.61 16.66 -3.56
C ASN A 127 15.90 16.84 -4.38
N ALA A 128 16.12 15.99 -5.39
CA ALA A 128 17.28 16.13 -6.26
C ALA A 128 17.26 17.44 -7.07
N LEU A 129 16.07 17.91 -7.47
CA LEU A 129 15.90 19.20 -8.14
C LEU A 129 16.12 20.39 -7.20
N VAL A 130 15.68 20.27 -5.94
CA VAL A 130 15.94 21.26 -4.88
C VAL A 130 17.45 21.37 -4.64
N GLU A 131 18.15 20.25 -4.45
CA GLU A 131 19.61 20.26 -4.30
C GLU A 131 20.31 20.91 -5.51
N LYS A 132 19.88 20.58 -6.74
CA LYS A 132 20.42 21.20 -7.96
C LYS A 132 20.19 22.71 -7.99
N PHE A 133 19.01 23.17 -7.58
CA PHE A 133 18.70 24.59 -7.47
C PHE A 133 19.59 25.27 -6.42
N ASP A 134 19.75 24.68 -5.23
CA ASP A 134 20.58 25.22 -4.16
C ASP A 134 22.05 25.34 -4.59
N PHE A 135 22.59 24.34 -5.30
CA PHE A 135 23.94 24.41 -5.87
C PHE A 135 24.07 25.52 -6.91
N ALA A 136 23.10 25.68 -7.82
CA ALA A 136 23.12 26.73 -8.82
C ALA A 136 23.03 28.12 -8.18
N TYR A 137 22.21 28.26 -7.13
CA TYR A 137 22.07 29.48 -6.35
C TYR A 137 23.37 29.86 -5.64
N ALA A 138 23.99 28.92 -4.92
CA ALA A 138 25.26 29.14 -4.25
C ALA A 138 26.38 29.55 -5.23
N ARG A 139 26.41 28.92 -6.42
CA ARG A 139 27.38 29.26 -7.48
C ARG A 139 27.16 30.67 -8.03
N TYR A 140 25.92 31.05 -8.32
CA TYR A 140 25.60 32.40 -8.77
C TYR A 140 25.96 33.46 -7.72
N GLN A 141 25.69 33.20 -6.44
CA GLN A 141 26.04 34.09 -5.34
C GLN A 141 27.56 34.28 -5.18
N SER A 142 28.34 33.21 -5.35
CA SER A 142 29.80 33.26 -5.24
C SER A 142 30.49 33.86 -6.47
N GLU A 143 29.94 33.65 -7.66
CA GLU A 143 30.46 34.16 -8.92
C GLU A 143 29.32 34.64 -9.84
N PRO A 144 28.87 35.89 -9.70
CA PRO A 144 27.82 36.43 -10.57
C PRO A 144 28.31 36.54 -12.01
N SER A 145 27.76 35.73 -12.89
CA SER A 145 28.02 35.75 -14.34
C SER A 145 26.77 35.37 -15.11
N ASN A 146 26.66 35.81 -16.36
CA ASN A 146 25.53 35.45 -17.23
C ASN A 146 25.34 33.93 -17.34
N VAL A 147 26.43 33.15 -17.30
CA VAL A 147 26.39 31.69 -17.34
C VAL A 147 25.77 31.11 -16.07
N ASN A 148 26.21 31.59 -14.90
CA ASN A 148 25.70 31.11 -13.62
C ASN A 148 24.25 31.57 -13.38
N GLU A 149 23.88 32.78 -13.84
CA GLU A 149 22.50 33.27 -13.82
C GLU A 149 21.59 32.38 -14.67
N HIS A 150 22.00 32.06 -15.90
CA HIS A 150 21.23 31.21 -16.80
C HIS A 150 21.05 29.79 -16.25
N ALA A 151 22.06 29.26 -15.55
CA ALA A 151 21.97 27.97 -14.85
C ALA A 151 20.98 28.01 -13.68
N LEU A 152 21.00 29.08 -12.87
CA LEU A 152 20.05 29.29 -11.77
C LEU A 152 18.60 29.36 -12.29
N VAL A 153 18.35 30.19 -13.30
CA VAL A 153 17.02 30.33 -13.91
C VAL A 153 16.54 29.01 -14.51
N SER A 154 17.42 28.26 -15.18
CA SER A 154 17.08 26.93 -15.72
C SER A 154 16.73 25.93 -14.61
N ALA A 155 17.47 25.90 -13.50
CA ALA A 155 17.18 25.04 -12.37
C ALA A 155 15.84 25.41 -11.70
N GLN A 156 15.58 26.71 -11.52
CA GLN A 156 14.31 27.20 -10.98
C GLN A 156 13.12 26.81 -11.87
N ASN A 157 13.21 27.02 -13.18
CA ASN A 157 12.15 26.66 -14.12
C ASN A 157 11.87 25.14 -14.09
N THR A 158 12.93 24.34 -14.06
CA THR A 158 12.79 22.87 -13.95
C THR A 158 12.05 22.47 -12.67
N LEU A 159 12.40 23.08 -11.54
CA LEU A 159 11.77 22.80 -10.25
C LEU A 159 10.30 23.26 -10.23
N THR A 160 10.00 24.42 -10.80
CA THR A 160 8.63 24.94 -10.96
C THR A 160 7.77 24.02 -11.82
N ASP A 161 8.27 23.59 -12.97
CA ASP A 161 7.52 22.71 -13.88
C ASP A 161 7.29 21.33 -13.26
N TYR A 162 8.28 20.80 -12.56
CA TYR A 162 8.14 19.51 -11.88
C TYR A 162 7.13 19.56 -10.72
N ALA A 163 7.04 20.69 -10.01
CA ALA A 163 6.09 20.86 -8.92
C ALA A 163 4.62 20.75 -9.41
N LYS A 164 4.33 21.11 -10.66
CA LYS A 164 3.00 20.91 -11.28
C LYS A 164 2.67 19.42 -11.42
N SER A 165 3.61 18.62 -11.89
CA SER A 165 3.46 17.16 -11.98
C SER A 165 3.28 16.54 -10.60
N LEU A 166 4.08 16.97 -9.61
CA LEU A 166 3.99 16.47 -8.24
C LEU A 166 2.62 16.78 -7.60
N LYS A 167 2.08 17.99 -7.83
CA LYS A 167 0.73 18.37 -7.40
C LYS A 167 -0.35 17.49 -8.04
N SER A 168 -0.21 17.17 -9.33
CA SER A 168 -1.10 16.24 -10.02
C SER A 168 -1.05 14.82 -9.44
N SER A 169 0.15 14.31 -9.14
CA SER A 169 0.34 13.01 -8.49
C SER A 169 -0.26 12.97 -7.08
N HIS A 170 -0.09 14.04 -6.29
CA HIS A 170 -0.74 14.17 -4.99
C HIS A 170 -2.27 14.07 -5.11
N GLU A 171 -2.87 14.85 -6.01
CA GLU A 171 -4.32 14.85 -6.22
C GLU A 171 -4.86 13.50 -6.69
N SER A 172 -4.14 12.83 -7.60
CA SER A 172 -4.47 11.47 -8.03
C SER A 172 -4.48 10.51 -6.84
N CYS A 173 -3.41 10.51 -6.05
CA CYS A 173 -3.27 9.64 -4.89
C CYS A 173 -4.37 9.89 -3.85
N LYS A 174 -4.63 11.17 -3.53
CA LYS A 174 -5.67 11.60 -2.59
C LYS A 174 -7.08 11.13 -3.00
N LYS A 175 -7.39 11.17 -4.30
CA LYS A 175 -8.67 10.70 -4.85
C LYS A 175 -8.86 9.19 -4.72
N GLN A 176 -7.78 8.42 -4.76
CA GLN A 176 -7.83 6.96 -4.73
C GLN A 176 -7.75 6.38 -3.32
N ILE A 177 -6.94 6.99 -2.43
CA ILE A 177 -6.72 6.46 -1.08
C ILE A 177 -7.94 6.60 -0.18
N LYS A 178 -8.68 7.71 -0.26
CA LYS A 178 -9.84 7.97 0.60
C LYS A 178 -10.95 6.91 0.41
N PRO A 179 -11.36 6.57 -0.83
CA PRO A 179 -12.29 5.46 -1.06
C PRO A 179 -11.78 4.12 -0.53
N LEU A 180 -10.49 3.81 -0.74
CA LEU A 180 -9.92 2.55 -0.29
C LEU A 180 -9.93 2.43 1.24
N LEU A 181 -9.51 3.47 1.96
CA LEU A 181 -9.56 3.50 3.43
C LEU A 181 -10.99 3.27 3.93
N THR A 182 -11.98 3.91 3.29
CA THR A 182 -13.40 3.70 3.63
C THR A 182 -13.83 2.25 3.38
N ALA A 183 -13.41 1.66 2.25
CA ALA A 183 -13.74 0.29 1.90
C ALA A 183 -13.13 -0.71 2.89
N LEU A 184 -11.86 -0.53 3.25
CA LEU A 184 -11.16 -1.38 4.21
C LEU A 184 -11.74 -1.25 5.63
N ARG A 185 -12.11 -0.03 6.06
CA ARG A 185 -12.74 0.19 7.37
C ARG A 185 -14.08 -0.53 7.52
N ARG A 186 -14.87 -0.63 6.44
CA ARG A 186 -16.14 -1.40 6.45
C ARG A 186 -15.94 -2.91 6.55
N LYS A 187 -14.72 -3.38 6.24
CA LYS A 187 -14.36 -4.78 6.39
C LYS A 187 -13.79 -5.06 7.78
N CYS A 188 -13.19 -4.08 8.45
CA CYS A 188 -12.69 -4.17 9.83
C CYS A 188 -13.82 -4.43 10.82
#